data_AF-A0A948XBT5-F1
#
_entry.id   AF-A0A948XBT5-F1
#
_cell.length_a   1.000
_cell.length_b   1.000
_cell.length_c   1.000
_cell.angle_alpha   90.00
_cell.angle_beta   90.00
_cell.angle_gamma   90.00
#
_symmetry.space_group_name_H-M   'P 1'
#
loop_
_entity.id
_entity.type
_entity.pdbx_description
1 polymer ?
#
loop_
_entity_poly.entity_id
_entity_poly.type
_entity_poly.pdbx_seq_one_letter_code
_entity_poly.pdbx_strand_id
1 'polypeptide(L)'
;MPRPRLCRKIKFNPDVTYFKPQGVPMRFLEVIKLTLEEVEALRLKNIEELEQTECAKKMNTSQSTFQRILSSAYKKISVALINGKAIEITNENIKKEKSK
;
A
#
# COMPACT_ATOMS: atom_id res chain seq x y z
N MET A 1 -18.76 4.24 16.25
CA MET A 1 -18.09 5.38 15.58
C MET A 1 -16.77 4.91 14.99
N PRO A 2 -16.43 5.21 13.73
CA PRO A 2 -15.13 4.85 13.18
C PRO A 2 -14.08 5.75 13.84
N ARG A 3 -13.17 5.13 14.61
CA ARG A 3 -12.05 5.82 15.25
C ARG A 3 -11.27 6.59 14.18
N PRO A 4 -10.98 7.89 14.36
CA PRO A 4 -10.14 8.64 13.43
C PRO A 4 -8.84 7.86 13.21
N ARG A 5 -8.50 7.58 11.95
CA ARG A 5 -7.25 6.90 11.64
C ARG A 5 -6.14 7.86 12.05
N LEU A 6 -5.37 7.45 13.07
CA LEU A 6 -4.21 8.21 13.54
C LEU A 6 -3.29 8.48 12.34
N CYS A 7 -2.84 9.73 12.18
CA CYS A 7 -1.86 10.09 11.15
C CYS A 7 -0.61 9.21 11.33
N ARG A 8 -0.40 8.28 10.40
CA ARG A 8 0.72 7.33 10.43
C ARG A 8 1.98 8.03 9.91
N LYS A 9 3.14 7.68 10.46
CA LYS A 9 4.43 8.20 9.98
C LYS A 9 4.84 7.43 8.73
N ILE A 10 4.93 8.14 7.62
CA ILE A 10 5.45 7.66 6.34
C ILE A 10 6.74 8.44 6.08
N LYS A 11 7.83 7.74 5.77
CA LYS A 11 9.12 8.36 5.42
C LYS A 11 9.47 8.15 3.95
N PHE A 12 8.84 7.17 3.31
CA PHE A 12 9.04 6.86 1.92
C PHE A 12 8.29 7.84 1.02
N ASN A 13 9.04 8.45 0.10
CA ASN A 13 8.49 9.28 -0.97
C ASN A 13 8.96 8.73 -2.31
N PRO A 14 8.13 7.97 -3.06
CA PRO A 14 8.53 7.38 -4.32
C PRO A 14 8.60 8.41 -5.45
N ASP A 15 9.68 8.39 -6.23
CA ASP A 15 9.75 9.14 -7.50
C ASP A 15 8.90 8.47 -8.60
N VAL A 16 8.74 7.14 -8.52
CA VAL A 16 7.92 6.34 -9.45
C VAL A 16 6.66 5.88 -8.73
N THR A 17 5.51 6.38 -9.17
CA THR A 17 4.20 6.07 -8.59
C THR A 17 3.38 5.07 -9.39
N TYR A 18 3.85 4.64 -10.57
CA TYR A 18 3.10 3.74 -11.46
C TYR A 18 3.96 2.60 -11.99
N PHE A 19 3.42 1.39 -11.89
CA PHE A 19 4.01 0.17 -12.44
C PHE A 19 2.98 -0.54 -13.31
N LYS A 20 3.40 -1.10 -14.43
CA LYS A 20 2.50 -1.83 -15.34
C LYS A 20 3.22 -2.99 -16.02
N PRO A 21 2.49 -4.04 -16.42
CA PRO A 21 3.05 -5.07 -17.29
C PRO A 21 3.51 -4.46 -18.62
N GLN A 22 4.60 -5.02 -19.14
CA GLN A 22 5.14 -4.66 -20.45
C GLN A 22 4.22 -5.18 -21.56
N GLY A 23 4.13 -4.46 -22.68
CA GLY A 23 3.37 -4.89 -23.85
C GLY A 23 1.86 -4.63 -23.82
N VAL A 24 1.28 -4.27 -22.67
CA VAL A 24 -0.15 -3.93 -22.58
C VAL A 24 -0.35 -2.41 -22.45
N PRO A 25 -1.18 -1.78 -23.33
CA PRO A 25 -1.56 -0.38 -23.20
C PRO A 25 -2.37 -0.11 -21.93
N MET A 26 -2.10 1.02 -21.25
CA MET A 26 -2.76 1.39 -19.99
C MET A 26 -4.29 1.40 -20.05
N ARG A 27 -4.88 1.79 -21.19
CA ARG A 27 -6.33 1.85 -21.40
C ARG A 27 -7.05 0.49 -21.25
N PHE A 28 -6.31 -0.61 -21.34
CA PHE A 28 -6.85 -1.97 -21.21
C PHE A 28 -6.51 -2.61 -19.87
N LEU A 29 -5.77 -1.91 -19.00
CA LEU A 29 -5.34 -2.43 -17.72
C LEU A 29 -6.25 -1.93 -16.60
N GLU A 30 -6.73 -2.87 -15.80
CA GLU A 30 -7.22 -2.54 -14.48
C GLU A 30 -6.07 -2.09 -13.58
N VAL A 31 -6.33 -1.12 -12.70
CA VAL A 31 -5.33 -0.53 -11.81
C VAL A 31 -5.63 -0.90 -10.37
N ILE A 32 -4.64 -1.48 -9.70
CA ILE A 32 -4.67 -1.70 -8.25
C ILE A 32 -3.98 -0.54 -7.56
N LYS A 33 -4.68 0.10 -6.63
CA LYS A 33 -4.14 1.21 -5.84
C LYS A 33 -3.49 0.70 -4.57
N LEU A 34 -2.17 0.87 -4.47
CA LEU A 34 -1.44 0.76 -3.21
C LEU A 34 -1.41 2.13 -2.53
N THR A 35 -1.60 2.15 -1.23
CA THR A 35 -1.46 3.36 -0.41
C THR A 35 0.00 3.56 -0.01
N LEU A 36 0.41 4.79 0.27
CA LEU A 36 1.76 5.03 0.83
C LEU A 36 2.02 4.25 2.13
N GLU A 37 0.99 4.02 2.94
CA GLU A 37 1.11 3.22 4.17
C GLU A 37 1.45 1.75 3.87
N GLU A 38 0.84 1.18 2.83
CA GLU A 38 1.13 -0.18 2.38
C GLU A 38 2.54 -0.31 1.83
N VAL A 39 3.01 0.70 1.08
CA VAL A 39 4.36 0.72 0.53
C VAL A 39 5.41 0.93 1.63
N GLU A 40 5.16 1.82 2.60
CA GLU A 40 6.04 1.99 3.76
C GLU A 40 6.14 0.68 4.57
N ALA A 41 5.02 -0.02 4.77
CA ALA A 41 5.03 -1.28 5.50
C ALA A 41 5.89 -2.35 4.80
N LEU A 42 5.79 -2.45 3.47
CA LEU A 42 6.65 -3.32 2.67
C LEU A 42 8.11 -2.90 2.76
N ARG A 43 8.41 -1.60 2.67
CA ARG A 43 9.78 -1.08 2.79
C ARG A 43 10.40 -1.45 4.14
N LEU A 44 9.69 -1.19 5.24
CA LEU A 44 10.20 -1.47 6.60
C LEU A 44 10.40 -2.95 6.85
N LYS A 45 9.46 -3.81 6.41
CA LYS A 45 9.53 -5.24 6.71
C LYS A 45 10.42 -6.02 5.74
N ASN A 46 10.38 -5.71 4.45
CA ASN A 46 11.01 -6.51 3.41
C ASN A 46 12.31 -5.92 2.86
N ILE A 47 12.58 -4.63 3.08
CA ILE A 47 13.80 -3.97 2.60
C ILE A 47 14.70 -3.58 3.77
N GLU A 48 14.13 -2.98 4.82
CA GLU A 48 14.89 -2.70 6.06
C GLU A 48 14.94 -3.92 7.00
N GLU A 49 14.27 -5.02 6.67
CA GLU A 49 14.26 -6.31 7.40
C GLU A 49 13.98 -6.18 8.91
N LEU A 50 13.20 -5.17 9.31
CA LEU A 50 12.96 -4.90 10.72
C LEU A 50 11.99 -5.90 11.35
N GLU A 51 12.07 -5.98 12.68
CA GLU A 51 11.09 -6.71 13.46
C GLU A 51 9.71 -6.03 13.39
N GLN A 52 8.64 -6.84 13.48
CA GLN A 52 7.27 -6.34 13.36
C GLN A 52 6.97 -5.27 14.43
N THR A 53 7.54 -5.45 15.63
CA THR A 53 7.41 -4.52 16.74
C THR A 53 8.02 -3.15 16.43
N GLU A 54 9.16 -3.13 15.74
CA GLU A 54 9.87 -1.92 15.34
C GLU A 54 9.18 -1.23 14.17
N CYS A 55 8.70 -1.99 13.18
CA CYS A 55 7.92 -1.45 12.08
C CYS A 55 6.68 -0.71 12.58
N ALA A 56 5.94 -1.34 13.51
CA ALA A 56 4.75 -0.75 14.11
C ALA A 56 5.08 0.55 14.87
N LYS A 57 6.19 0.57 15.64
CA LYS A 57 6.70 1.76 16.32
C LYS A 57 7.07 2.87 15.32
N LYS A 58 7.82 2.55 14.25
CA LYS A 58 8.23 3.52 13.22
C LYS A 58 7.03 4.16 12.52
N MET A 59 5.97 3.39 12.24
CA MET A 59 4.74 3.89 11.62
C MET A 59 3.75 4.53 12.60
N ASN A 60 4.03 4.51 13.91
CA ASN A 60 3.15 4.96 14.99
C ASN A 60 1.80 4.22 15.00
N THR A 61 1.84 2.88 14.96
CA THR A 61 0.67 2.00 14.95
C THR A 61 0.83 0.83 15.92
N SER A 62 -0.26 0.08 16.19
CA SER A 62 -0.16 -1.22 16.88
C SER A 62 0.42 -2.29 15.94
N GLN A 63 1.08 -3.31 16.50
CA GLN A 63 1.57 -4.46 15.72
C GLN A 63 0.49 -5.16 14.90
N SER A 64 -0.72 -5.27 15.46
CA SER A 64 -1.90 -5.81 14.77
C SER A 64 -2.36 -4.94 13.60
N THR A 65 -2.28 -3.61 13.73
CA THR A 65 -2.61 -2.68 12.65
C THR A 65 -1.56 -2.75 11.55
N PHE A 66 -0.28 -2.76 11.92
CA PHE A 66 0.83 -2.95 10.98
C PHE A 66 0.67 -4.24 10.18
N GLN A 67 0.38 -5.37 10.85
CA GLN A 67 0.14 -6.65 10.18
C GLN A 67 -0.99 -6.56 9.16
N ARG A 68 -2.10 -5.91 9.51
CA ARG A 68 -3.23 -5.72 8.58
C ARG A 68 -2.85 -4.90 7.36
N ILE A 69 -2.05 -3.84 7.54
CA ILE A 69 -1.54 -3.03 6.42
C ILE A 69 -0.66 -3.89 5.52
N LEU A 70 0.31 -4.62 6.10
CA LEU A 70 1.23 -5.46 5.36
C LEU A 70 0.52 -6.58 4.61
N SER A 71 -0.43 -7.27 5.24
CA SER A 71 -1.25 -8.30 4.58
C SER A 71 -2.12 -7.73 3.45
N SER A 72 -2.67 -6.52 3.62
CA SER A 72 -3.40 -5.82 2.55
C SER A 72 -2.48 -5.52 1.37
N ALA A 73 -1.27 -5.02 1.64
CA ALA A 73 -0.25 -4.73 0.64
C ALA A 73 0.12 -5.97 -0.17
N TYR A 74 0.42 -7.08 0.51
CA TYR A 74 0.72 -8.35 -0.18
C TYR A 74 -0.42 -8.83 -1.04
N LYS A 75 -1.66 -8.84 -0.53
CA LYS A 75 -2.83 -9.27 -1.31
C LYS A 75 -2.97 -8.46 -2.59
N LYS A 76 -2.82 -7.13 -2.52
CA LYS A 76 -2.90 -6.25 -3.69
C LYS A 76 -1.80 -6.53 -4.70
N ILE A 77 -0.54 -6.70 -4.24
CA ILE A 77 0.58 -7.04 -5.11
C ILE A 77 0.37 -8.39 -5.77
N SER A 78 -0.04 -9.41 -5.02
CA SER A 78 -0.33 -10.74 -5.57
C SER A 78 -1.42 -10.69 -6.63
N VAL A 79 -2.51 -9.96 -6.41
CA VAL A 79 -3.59 -9.79 -7.40
C VAL A 79 -3.07 -9.07 -8.65
N ALA A 80 -2.19 -8.07 -8.50
CA ALA A 80 -1.62 -7.36 -9.64
C ALA A 80 -0.72 -8.27 -10.48
N LEU A 81 0.17 -9.02 -9.82
CA LEU A 81 1.12 -9.91 -10.49
C LEU A 81 0.42 -11.08 -11.18
N ILE A 82 -0.53 -11.74 -10.50
CA ILE A 82 -1.22 -12.92 -11.03
C ILE A 82 -2.16 -12.56 -12.18
N ASN A 83 -2.88 -11.44 -12.08
CA ASN A 83 -3.88 -11.05 -13.10
C ASN A 83 -3.34 -10.04 -14.12
N GLY A 84 -2.04 -9.71 -14.09
CA GLY A 84 -1.43 -8.76 -15.00
C GLY A 84 -2.03 -7.35 -14.91
N LYS A 85 -2.32 -6.85 -13.70
CA LYS A 85 -2.86 -5.50 -13.48
C LYS A 85 -1.76 -4.48 -13.29
N ALA A 86 -2.06 -3.21 -13.59
CA ALA A 86 -1.17 -2.11 -13.23
C ALA A 86 -1.26 -1.81 -11.72
N ILE A 87 -0.19 -1.26 -11.16
CA ILE A 87 -0.13 -0.78 -9.78
C ILE A 87 0.07 0.73 -9.79
N GLU A 88 -0.77 1.43 -9.06
CA GLU A 88 -0.62 2.86 -8.76
C GLU A 88 -0.35 3.04 -7.26
N ILE A 89 0.71 3.76 -6.92
CA ILE A 89 0.97 4.22 -5.57
C ILE A 89 0.26 5.56 -5.38
N THR A 90 -0.76 5.56 -4.54
CA THR A 90 -1.62 6.70 -4.27
C THR A 90 -1.44 7.22 -2.85
N ASN A 91 -1.59 8.54 -2.72
CA ASN A 91 -1.67 9.24 -1.44
C ASN A 91 -3.11 9.35 -0.90
N GLU A 92 -4.10 8.87 -1.66
CA GLU A 92 -5.50 8.91 -1.27
C GLU A 92 -5.78 7.85 -0.20
N ASN A 93 -5.90 8.30 1.05
CA ASN A 93 -6.65 7.57 2.07
C ASN A 93 -8.09 7.39 1.56
N ILE A 94 -8.42 6.16 1.14
CA ILE A 94 -9.72 5.84 0.53
C ILE A 94 -10.87 6.28 1.45
N LYS A 95 -11.46 7.44 1.12
CA LYS A 95 -12.90 7.68 1.16
C LYS A 95 -13.32 7.97 -0.28
N LYS A 96 -13.65 6.92 -1.03
CA LYS A 96 -14.53 7.04 -2.19
C LYS A 96 -15.73 6.12 -1.96
N GLU A 97 -16.59 6.54 -1.05
CA GLU A 97 -18.03 6.33 -1.21
C GLU A 97 -18.57 7.60 -1.87
N LYS A 98 -18.87 7.53 -3.17
CA LYS A 98 -20.00 8.19 -3.87
C LYS A 98 -20.18 7.35 -5.14
N SER A 99 -21.14 6.41 -5.21
CA SER A 99 -22.57 6.65 -5.47
C SER A 99 -22.80 7.79 -6.46
N LYS A 100 -23.09 7.42 -7.71
CA LYS A 100 -24.23 7.96 -8.43
C LYS A 100 -24.74 6.91 -9.40
#